data_AF-A0A5B1CBI1-F1
#
_entry.id   AF-A0A5B1CBI1-F1
#
_cell.length_a   1.000
_cell.length_b   1.000
_cell.length_c   1.000
_cell.angle_alpha   90.00
_cell.angle_beta   90.00
_cell.angle_gamma   90.00
#
_symmetry.space_group_name_H-M   'P 1'
#
loop_
_entity.id
_entity.type
_entity.pdbx_description
1 polymer ?
#
loop_
_entity_poly.entity_id
_entity_poly.type
_entity_poly.pdbx_seq_one_letter_code
_entity_poly.pdbx_strand_id
1 'polypeptide(L)'
;MTNTDFKDWATRNGLDAETANAIIDCAATPEEAKAAFDAMEPGPPIYPLDNICGLHDTDGYGASPGKHGFIFIGYCPNGDQIAVDIGDDCGSIWYIGHETMHAEPLRQNAVRVGDDLRSVHKSITTDFDFPRDFYDAKKQFGG
;
A
#
# COMPACT_ATOMS: atom_id res chain seq x y z
N MET A 1 7.27 6.48 -15.25
CA MET A 1 7.40 5.07 -15.68
C MET A 1 6.23 4.66 -16.57
N THR A 2 6.41 3.69 -17.48
CA THR A 2 5.28 3.11 -18.25
C THR A 2 4.64 1.92 -17.52
N ASN A 3 3.40 1.57 -17.86
CA ASN A 3 2.73 0.39 -17.30
C ASN A 3 3.50 -0.91 -17.58
N THR A 4 4.18 -1.01 -18.73
CA THR A 4 5.02 -2.17 -19.07
C THR A 4 6.23 -2.25 -18.16
N ASP A 5 6.94 -1.14 -17.97
CA ASP A 5 8.11 -1.08 -17.07
C ASP A 5 7.72 -1.47 -15.63
N PHE A 6 6.55 -1.02 -15.16
CA PHE A 6 6.04 -1.38 -13.84
C PHE A 6 5.75 -2.88 -13.73
N LYS A 7 5.12 -3.48 -14.73
CA LYS A 7 4.85 -4.93 -14.74
C LYS A 7 6.12 -5.77 -14.70
N ASP A 8 7.15 -5.36 -15.44
CA ASP A 8 8.46 -6.03 -15.43
C ASP A 8 9.16 -5.86 -14.07
N TRP A 9 9.05 -4.69 -13.45
CA TRP A 9 9.51 -4.48 -12.07
C TRP A 9 8.73 -5.32 -11.06
N ALA A 10 7.40 -5.34 -11.13
CA ALA A 10 6.52 -6.06 -10.22
C ALA A 10 6.81 -7.56 -10.25
N THR A 11 6.93 -8.13 -11.45
CA THR A 11 7.26 -9.55 -11.65
C THR A 11 8.61 -9.93 -11.03
N ARG A 12 9.63 -9.07 -11.19
CA ARG A 12 10.96 -9.30 -10.58
C ARG A 12 10.95 -9.24 -9.05
N ASN A 13 9.97 -8.54 -8.47
CA ASN A 13 9.81 -8.39 -7.02
C ASN A 13 8.71 -9.31 -6.45
N GLY A 14 8.27 -10.32 -7.20
CA GLY A 14 7.41 -11.39 -6.68
C GLY A 14 5.91 -11.10 -6.74
N LEU A 15 5.47 -10.00 -7.37
CA LEU A 15 4.05 -9.77 -7.65
C LEU A 15 3.61 -10.57 -8.86
N ASP A 16 2.44 -11.18 -8.76
CA ASP A 16 1.75 -11.74 -9.91
C ASP A 16 1.16 -10.64 -10.82
N ALA A 17 0.79 -11.04 -12.04
CA ALA A 17 0.30 -10.12 -13.05
C ALA A 17 -1.06 -9.49 -12.69
N GLU A 18 -1.93 -10.20 -11.97
CA GLU A 18 -3.24 -9.69 -11.56
C GLU A 18 -3.10 -8.59 -10.52
N THR A 19 -2.28 -8.82 -9.50
CA THR A 19 -1.96 -7.85 -8.45
C THR A 19 -1.25 -6.63 -9.04
N ALA A 20 -0.29 -6.83 -9.95
CA ALA A 20 0.36 -5.71 -10.65
C ALA A 20 -0.61 -4.86 -11.47
N ASN A 21 -1.58 -5.49 -12.17
CA ASN A 21 -2.63 -4.77 -12.89
C ASN A 21 -3.54 -4.01 -11.93
N ALA A 22 -3.88 -4.59 -10.78
CA ALA A 22 -4.71 -3.92 -9.79
C ALA A 22 -4.04 -2.65 -9.24
N ILE A 23 -2.71 -2.69 -9.01
CA ILE A 23 -1.94 -1.52 -8.61
C ILE A 23 -1.97 -0.46 -9.70
N ILE A 24 -1.74 -0.84 -10.97
CA ILE A 24 -1.82 0.10 -12.11
C ILE A 24 -3.20 0.77 -12.20
N ASP A 25 -4.27 0.00 -12.05
CA ASP A 25 -5.64 0.52 -12.16
C ASP A 25 -5.99 1.50 -11.03
N CYS A 26 -5.37 1.35 -9.85
CA CYS A 26 -5.68 2.14 -8.65
C CYS A 26 -4.67 3.25 -8.36
N ALA A 27 -3.48 3.21 -8.97
CA ALA A 27 -2.41 4.17 -8.74
C ALA A 27 -2.81 5.58 -9.19
N ALA A 28 -2.59 6.57 -8.34
CA ALA A 28 -2.77 7.96 -8.71
C ALA A 28 -1.75 8.37 -9.78
N THR A 29 -2.19 9.23 -10.70
CA THR A 29 -1.26 9.97 -11.56
C THR A 29 -0.42 10.94 -10.72
N PRO A 30 0.78 11.34 -11.20
CA PRO A 30 1.58 12.37 -10.54
C PRO A 30 0.81 13.68 -10.30
N GLU A 31 -0.06 14.06 -11.24
CA GLU A 31 -0.91 15.25 -11.16
C GLU A 31 -1.97 15.12 -10.06
N GLU A 32 -2.66 13.97 -9.97
CA GLU A 32 -3.63 13.69 -8.90
C GLU A 32 -2.96 13.67 -7.54
N ALA A 33 -1.81 13.01 -7.42
CA ALA A 33 -1.06 12.98 -6.18
C ALA A 33 -0.65 14.38 -5.75
N LYS A 34 -0.11 15.19 -6.67
CA LYS A 34 0.22 16.58 -6.39
C LYS A 34 -1.00 17.39 -5.94
N ALA A 35 -2.11 17.29 -6.65
CA ALA A 35 -3.34 18.03 -6.33
C ALA A 35 -3.86 17.67 -4.93
N ALA A 36 -3.82 16.39 -4.57
CA ALA A 36 -4.28 15.91 -3.27
C ALA A 36 -3.33 16.32 -2.11
N PHE A 37 -2.01 16.31 -2.34
CA PHE A 37 -1.05 16.87 -1.37
C PHE A 37 -1.25 18.39 -1.18
N ASP A 38 -1.46 19.13 -2.27
CA ASP A 38 -1.69 20.58 -2.21
C ASP A 38 -3.03 20.93 -1.51
N ALA A 39 -4.02 20.03 -1.56
CA ALA A 39 -5.34 20.20 -0.93
C ALA A 39 -5.37 19.95 0.59
N MET A 40 -4.24 19.54 1.21
CA MET A 40 -4.08 19.32 2.66
C MET A 40 -5.05 18.28 3.28
N GLU A 41 -5.13 17.11 2.65
CA GLU A 41 -5.83 15.89 3.09
C GLU A 41 -7.31 15.73 2.68
N PRO A 42 -7.72 14.48 2.34
CA PRO A 42 -6.87 13.29 2.23
C PRO A 42 -6.04 13.28 0.94
N GLY A 43 -4.83 12.73 1.04
CA GLY A 43 -4.02 12.39 -0.12
C GLY A 43 -4.63 11.24 -0.94
N PRO A 44 -4.05 10.88 -2.10
CA PRO A 44 -4.54 9.71 -2.82
C PRO A 44 -4.19 8.45 -2.02
N PRO A 45 -5.09 7.46 -1.94
CA PRO A 45 -4.84 6.25 -1.17
C PRO A 45 -3.69 5.43 -1.76
N ILE A 46 -3.52 5.38 -3.09
CA ILE A 46 -2.45 4.63 -3.78
C ILE A 46 -1.49 5.60 -4.47
N TYR A 47 -0.19 5.36 -4.28
CA TYR A 47 0.89 6.18 -4.82
C TYR A 47 1.01 6.07 -6.35
N PRO A 48 1.62 7.08 -7.01
CA PRO A 48 2.12 6.93 -8.37
C PRO A 48 3.11 5.77 -8.49
N LEU A 49 3.09 5.07 -9.62
CA LEU A 49 3.91 3.87 -9.85
C LEU A 49 5.42 4.11 -9.65
N ASP A 50 5.94 5.25 -10.11
CA ASP A 50 7.35 5.65 -9.90
C ASP A 50 7.70 5.73 -8.41
N ASN A 51 6.78 6.21 -7.57
CA ASN A 51 7.00 6.34 -6.13
C ASN A 51 6.97 4.98 -5.45
N ILE A 52 6.08 4.07 -5.86
CA ILE A 52 6.04 2.69 -5.35
C ILE A 52 7.39 2.00 -5.56
N CYS A 53 7.90 2.03 -6.81
CA CYS A 53 9.19 1.45 -7.14
C CYS A 53 10.33 2.12 -6.37
N GLY A 54 10.34 3.45 -6.31
CA GLY A 54 11.37 4.20 -5.59
C GLY A 54 11.41 3.89 -4.09
N LEU A 55 10.24 3.85 -3.42
CA LEU A 55 10.12 3.54 -2.00
C LEU A 55 10.64 2.13 -1.68
N HIS A 56 10.30 1.15 -2.52
CA HIS A 56 10.77 -0.21 -2.37
C HIS A 56 12.28 -0.33 -2.59
N ASP A 57 12.79 0.24 -3.69
CA ASP A 57 14.19 0.04 -4.11
C ASP A 57 15.20 0.82 -3.26
N THR A 58 14.81 1.99 -2.74
CA THR A 58 15.68 2.84 -1.91
C THR A 58 15.53 2.62 -0.42
N ASP A 59 14.50 1.86 0.00
CA ASP A 59 14.05 1.80 1.39
C ASP A 59 13.83 3.21 1.96
N GLY A 60 12.98 4.00 1.30
CA GLY A 60 12.77 5.41 1.61
C GLY A 60 12.32 5.68 3.06
N TYR A 61 11.77 4.67 3.72
CA TYR A 61 11.40 4.70 5.13
C TYR A 61 12.39 3.98 6.06
N GLY A 62 13.46 3.36 5.58
CA GLY A 62 14.38 2.60 6.44
C GLY A 62 13.74 1.42 7.17
N ALA A 63 12.63 0.90 6.65
CA ALA A 63 11.86 -0.22 7.22
C ALA A 63 11.99 -1.51 6.40
N SER A 64 12.63 -1.43 5.23
CA SER A 64 12.91 -2.52 4.30
C SER A 64 11.68 -3.42 4.04
N PRO A 65 10.54 -2.89 3.58
CA PRO A 65 9.30 -3.67 3.40
C PRO A 65 9.51 -4.94 2.58
N GLY A 66 10.32 -4.89 1.52
CA GLY A 66 10.65 -6.06 0.71
C GLY A 66 11.31 -7.20 1.49
N LYS A 67 12.17 -6.91 2.49
CA LYS A 67 12.77 -7.95 3.35
C LYS A 67 11.74 -8.65 4.25
N HIS A 68 10.62 -7.99 4.48
CA HIS A 68 9.51 -8.52 5.26
C HIS A 68 8.39 -9.05 4.36
N GLY A 69 8.62 -9.17 3.05
CA GLY A 69 7.64 -9.69 2.09
C GLY A 69 6.49 -8.71 1.82
N PHE A 70 6.74 -7.41 1.87
CA PHE A 70 5.76 -6.38 1.55
C PHE A 70 6.25 -5.41 0.47
N ILE A 71 5.31 -4.82 -0.26
CA ILE A 71 5.53 -3.62 -1.08
C ILE A 71 4.56 -2.55 -0.60
N PHE A 72 5.07 -1.37 -0.22
CA PHE A 72 4.22 -0.22 0.09
C PHE A 72 3.67 0.37 -1.20
N ILE A 73 2.35 0.45 -1.29
CA ILE A 73 1.64 0.91 -2.48
C ILE A 73 0.87 2.20 -2.24
N GLY A 74 0.72 2.63 -0.99
CA GLY A 74 -0.14 3.75 -0.65
C GLY A 74 -0.10 4.10 0.83
N TYR A 75 -1.01 4.98 1.24
CA TYR A 75 -1.19 5.35 2.64
C TYR A 75 -2.62 5.78 2.93
N CYS A 76 -3.03 5.58 4.17
CA CYS A 76 -4.26 6.11 4.73
C CYS A 76 -4.13 7.61 5.06
N PRO A 77 -5.23 8.37 5.20
CA PRO A 77 -5.16 9.79 5.56
C PRO A 77 -4.32 10.09 6.81
N ASN A 78 -4.33 9.20 7.81
CA ASN A 78 -3.57 9.34 9.05
C ASN A 78 -2.08 8.94 8.93
N GLY A 79 -1.59 8.61 7.72
CA GLY A 79 -0.17 8.32 7.45
C GLY A 79 0.22 6.84 7.49
N ASP A 80 -0.66 5.94 7.91
CA ASP A 80 -0.40 4.49 7.90
C ASP A 80 -0.21 3.95 6.49
N GLN A 81 0.75 3.05 6.32
CA GLN A 81 1.12 2.53 5.01
C GLN A 81 0.12 1.47 4.55
N ILE A 82 -0.29 1.53 3.28
CA ILE A 82 -1.00 0.46 2.59
C ILE A 82 0.04 -0.39 1.88
N ALA A 83 0.00 -1.69 2.12
CA ALA A 83 0.96 -2.64 1.59
C ALA A 83 0.29 -3.82 0.89
N VAL A 84 1.00 -4.38 -0.08
CA VAL A 84 0.69 -5.66 -0.71
C VAL A 84 1.70 -6.68 -0.22
N ASP A 85 1.21 -7.86 0.14
CA ASP A 85 2.04 -9.00 0.50
C ASP A 85 2.62 -9.66 -0.76
N ILE A 86 3.92 -9.99 -0.73
CA ILE A 86 4.66 -10.73 -1.77
C ILE A 86 5.30 -12.01 -1.23
N GLY A 87 5.01 -12.35 0.03
CA GLY A 87 5.51 -13.52 0.75
C GLY A 87 4.40 -14.54 1.00
N ASP A 88 3.98 -14.66 2.25
CA ASP A 88 3.18 -15.79 2.74
C ASP A 88 1.70 -15.75 2.29
N ASP A 89 1.15 -14.55 2.06
CA ASP A 89 -0.24 -14.34 1.60
C ASP A 89 -0.26 -13.43 0.36
N CYS A 90 0.47 -13.82 -0.68
CA CYS A 90 0.74 -13.01 -1.87
C CYS A 90 -0.54 -12.37 -2.46
N GLY A 91 -0.49 -11.06 -2.72
CA GLY A 91 -1.58 -10.26 -3.31
C GLY A 91 -2.55 -9.67 -2.29
N SER A 92 -2.56 -10.16 -1.04
CA SER A 92 -3.40 -9.61 0.03
C SER A 92 -2.97 -8.19 0.43
N ILE A 93 -3.94 -7.42 0.93
CA ILE A 93 -3.79 -6.00 1.27
C ILE A 93 -3.71 -5.81 2.78
N TRP A 94 -2.76 -5.00 3.21
CA TRP A 94 -2.43 -4.78 4.60
C TRP A 94 -2.31 -3.30 4.93
N TYR A 95 -2.65 -2.95 6.16
CA TYR A 95 -2.21 -1.70 6.77
C TYR A 95 -1.03 -1.94 7.68
N ILE A 96 -0.08 -1.00 7.68
CA ILE A 96 1.11 -1.02 8.52
C ILE A 96 1.18 0.30 9.29
N GLY A 97 1.20 0.20 10.62
CA GLY A 97 1.19 1.36 11.52
C GLY A 97 2.48 2.17 11.39
N HIS A 98 2.40 3.43 10.97
CA HIS A 98 3.60 4.25 10.74
C HIS A 98 4.32 4.64 12.03
N GLU A 99 3.61 4.66 13.16
CA GLU A 99 4.18 5.01 14.48
C GLU A 99 5.15 3.92 14.99
N THR A 100 4.91 2.66 14.62
CA THR A 100 5.53 1.47 15.19
C THR A 100 6.39 0.70 14.18
N MET A 101 6.36 1.07 12.90
CA MET A 101 7.09 0.37 11.82
C MET A 101 8.61 0.33 11.98
N HIS A 102 9.18 1.17 12.85
CA HIS A 102 10.61 1.16 13.19
C HIS A 102 10.93 0.46 14.51
N ALA A 103 9.93 0.22 15.36
CA ALA A 103 10.11 -0.35 16.68
C ALA A 103 9.83 -1.86 16.71
N GLU A 104 8.99 -2.35 15.81
CA GLU A 104 8.53 -3.73 15.76
C GLU A 104 8.77 -4.34 14.37
N PRO A 105 8.92 -5.67 14.27
CA PRO A 105 8.94 -6.34 12.97
C PRO A 105 7.69 -5.99 12.18
N LEU A 106 7.83 -5.62 10.90
CA LEU A 106 6.70 -5.16 10.07
C LEU A 106 5.51 -6.14 10.07
N ARG A 107 5.78 -7.44 10.07
CA ARG A 107 4.74 -8.49 10.13
C ARG A 107 3.92 -8.50 11.42
N GLN A 108 4.50 -8.08 12.54
CA GLN A 108 3.78 -7.91 13.82
C GLN A 108 3.04 -6.58 13.88
N ASN A 109 3.50 -5.61 13.08
CA ASN A 109 2.93 -4.29 12.92
C ASN A 109 2.12 -4.17 11.61
N ALA A 110 1.47 -5.26 11.18
CA ALA A 110 0.65 -5.28 9.98
C ALA A 110 -0.72 -5.90 10.32
N VAL A 111 -1.79 -5.35 9.76
CA VAL A 111 -3.14 -5.92 9.83
C VAL A 111 -3.66 -6.11 8.42
N ARG A 112 -4.08 -7.33 8.12
CA ARG A 112 -4.71 -7.68 6.84
C ARG A 112 -6.09 -7.04 6.74
N VAL A 113 -6.40 -6.42 5.61
CA VAL A 113 -7.66 -5.70 5.37
C VAL A 113 -8.44 -6.21 4.16
N GLY A 114 -7.84 -7.04 3.30
CA GLY A 114 -8.57 -7.68 2.21
C GLY A 114 -7.71 -8.51 1.27
N ASP A 115 -8.38 -9.18 0.33
CA ASP A 115 -7.78 -10.07 -0.68
C ASP A 115 -7.61 -9.42 -2.05
N ASP A 116 -8.29 -8.29 -2.30
CA ASP A 116 -8.34 -7.64 -3.62
C ASP A 116 -8.16 -6.12 -3.48
N LEU A 117 -7.11 -5.59 -4.11
CA LEU A 117 -6.80 -4.17 -4.05
C LEU A 117 -7.91 -3.30 -4.63
N ARG A 118 -8.57 -3.72 -5.71
CA ARG A 118 -9.62 -2.89 -6.34
C ARG A 118 -10.81 -2.72 -5.40
N SER A 119 -11.21 -3.79 -4.73
CA SER A 119 -12.27 -3.79 -3.73
C SER A 119 -11.87 -2.98 -2.50
N VAL A 120 -10.67 -3.19 -1.96
CA VAL A 120 -10.18 -2.43 -0.81
C VAL A 120 -10.10 -0.94 -1.13
N HIS A 121 -9.54 -0.56 -2.28
CA HIS A 121 -9.46 0.83 -2.74
C HIS A 121 -10.85 1.47 -2.88
N LYS A 122 -11.82 0.74 -3.44
CA LYS A 122 -13.21 1.18 -3.52
C LYS A 122 -13.82 1.37 -2.12
N SER A 123 -13.58 0.46 -1.19
CA SER A 123 -14.09 0.59 0.19
C SER A 123 -13.47 1.79 0.90
N ILE A 124 -12.16 1.98 0.84
CA ILE A 124 -11.47 3.15 1.41
C ILE A 124 -12.08 4.47 0.91
N THR A 125 -12.48 4.51 -0.36
CA THR A 125 -12.97 5.74 -0.99
C THR A 125 -14.47 5.98 -0.83
N THR A 126 -15.27 4.94 -0.53
CA THR A 126 -16.75 5.03 -0.58
C THR A 126 -17.49 4.47 0.63
N ASP A 127 -16.85 3.65 1.45
CA ASP A 127 -17.46 3.01 2.60
C ASP A 127 -16.97 3.66 3.91
N PHE A 128 -17.88 4.28 4.64
CA PHE A 128 -17.55 4.98 5.89
C PHE A 128 -17.27 4.03 7.06
N ASP A 129 -17.72 2.78 6.98
CA ASP A 129 -17.56 1.75 8.02
C ASP A 129 -16.30 0.90 7.81
N PHE A 130 -15.70 0.96 6.61
CA PHE A 130 -14.42 0.32 6.32
C PHE A 130 -13.30 0.96 7.16
N PRO A 131 -12.35 0.17 7.71
CA PRO A 131 -11.32 0.71 8.58
C PRO A 131 -10.44 1.70 7.81
N ARG A 132 -10.29 2.89 8.40
CA ARG A 132 -9.62 4.01 7.76
C ARG A 132 -8.11 3.99 7.95
N ASP A 133 -7.64 3.28 8.96
CA ASP A 133 -6.24 3.24 9.36
C ASP A 133 -5.89 1.91 10.06
N PHE A 134 -4.61 1.76 10.44
CA PHE A 134 -4.08 0.56 11.10
C PHE A 134 -4.81 0.24 12.40
N TYR A 135 -5.11 1.24 13.23
CA TYR A 135 -5.73 1.02 14.54
C TYR A 135 -7.20 0.61 14.41
N ASP A 136 -7.93 1.19 13.47
CA ASP A 136 -9.30 0.78 13.17
C ASP A 136 -9.33 -0.64 12.60
N ALA A 137 -8.44 -0.96 11.66
CA ALA A 137 -8.29 -2.31 11.14
C ALA A 137 -7.92 -3.31 12.27
N LYS A 138 -7.02 -2.93 13.17
CA LYS A 138 -6.63 -3.76 14.32
C LYS A 138 -7.81 -4.04 15.25
N LYS A 139 -8.69 -3.07 15.50
CA LYS A 139 -9.91 -3.28 16.30
C LYS A 139 -10.90 -4.23 15.61
N GLN A 140 -11.03 -4.12 14.28
CA GLN A 140 -12.01 -4.90 13.52
C GLN A 140 -11.53 -6.32 13.18
N PHE A 141 -10.23 -6.48 12.88
CA PHE A 141 -9.65 -7.71 12.33
C PHE A 141 -8.53 -8.33 13.16
N GLY A 142 -7.89 -7.56 14.07
CA GLY A 142 -6.68 -7.95 14.80
C GLY A 142 -6.92 -8.82 16.05
N GLY A 143 -7.85 -9.78 15.96
CA GLY A 143 -8.16 -10.73 17.03
C GLY A 143 -6.97 -11.55 17.52
#